data_AF-A0A2N1RR39-F1
#
_entry.id   AF-A0A2N1RR39-F1
#
_cell.length_a   1.000
_cell.length_b   1.000
_cell.length_c   1.000
_cell.angle_alpha   90.00
_cell.angle_beta   90.00
_cell.angle_gamma   90.00
#
_symmetry.space_group_name_H-M   'P 1'
#
loop_
_entity.id
_entity.type
_entity.pdbx_description
1 polymer ?
#
loop_
_entity_poly.entity_id
_entity_poly.type
_entity_poly.pdbx_seq_one_letter_code
_entity_poly.pdbx_strand_id
1 'polypeptide(L)' 'MLGFEGAGVFLAFVLSIAAALVCVVYGVKNWNTPGDDVVNREIEEEIKWEENDPEDEGR' A
#
# COMPACT_ATOMS: atom_id res chain seq x y z
N MET A 1 21.87 28.50 -5.64
CA MET A 1 20.56 27.85 -5.40
C MET A 1 19.87 27.80 -6.75
N LEU A 2 19.51 26.62 -7.28
CA LEU A 2 18.88 26.30 -8.60
C LEU A 2 18.04 27.41 -9.31
N GLY A 3 18.60 28.60 -9.55
CA GLY A 3 17.83 29.81 -9.90
C GLY A 3 16.89 30.35 -8.82
N PHE A 4 16.83 29.77 -7.61
CA PHE A 4 15.88 30.20 -6.57
C PHE A 4 16.37 31.42 -5.79
N GLU A 5 15.46 32.36 -5.57
CA GLU A 5 15.69 33.65 -4.92
C GLU A 5 16.04 33.54 -3.43
N GLY A 6 15.80 32.38 -2.80
CA GLY A 6 16.08 32.20 -1.37
C GLY A 6 16.28 30.75 -0.92
N ALA A 7 17.00 30.61 0.20
CA ALA A 7 17.30 29.32 0.84
C ALA A 7 16.03 28.55 1.20
N GLY A 8 14.98 29.25 1.65
CA GLY A 8 13.71 28.65 2.02
C GLY A 8 13.00 27.99 0.83
N VAL A 9 12.97 28.65 -0.33
CA VAL A 9 12.34 28.10 -1.55
C VAL A 9 13.09 26.88 -2.06
N PHE A 10 14.43 26.96 -2.08
CA PHE A 10 15.26 25.81 -2.44
C PHE A 10 15.04 24.63 -1.49
N LEU A 11 15.02 24.87 -0.18
CA LEU A 11 14.80 23.82 0.81
C LEU A 11 13.42 23.19 0.67
N ALA A 12 12.36 24.00 0.50
CA ALA A 12 11.00 23.51 0.29
C ALA A 12 10.94 22.59 -0.94
N PHE A 13 11.53 23.00 -2.06
CA PHE A 13 11.59 22.19 -3.28
C PHE A 13 12.28 20.83 -3.06
N VAL A 14 13.45 20.84 -2.41
CA VAL A 14 14.19 19.60 -2.09
C VAL A 14 13.38 18.70 -1.18
N LEU A 15 12.75 19.25 -0.14
CA LEU A 15 11.92 18.49 0.79
C LEU A 15 10.68 17.90 0.12
N SER A 16 10.05 18.61 -0.82
CA SER A 16 8.91 18.07 -1.58
C SER A 16 9.31 16.84 -2.41
N ILE A 17 10.47 16.90 -3.07
CA ILE A 17 11.00 15.74 -3.82
C ILE A 17 11.33 14.60 -2.84
N ALA A 18 12.00 14.90 -1.73
CA ALA A 18 12.34 13.89 -0.74
C ALA A 18 11.09 13.22 -0.15
N ALA A 19 10.04 13.99 0.15
CA ALA A 19 8.77 13.46 0.64
C ALA A 19 8.12 12.53 -0.39
N ALA A 20 8.08 12.93 -1.67
CA ALA A 20 7.57 12.07 -2.73
C ALA A 20 8.35 10.76 -2.85
N LEU A 21 9.69 10.81 -2.78
CA LEU A 21 10.54 9.63 -2.81
C LEU A 21 10.29 8.70 -1.62
N VAL A 22 10.13 9.25 -0.40
CA VAL A 22 9.79 8.46 0.79
C VAL A 22 8.46 7.75 0.61
N CYS A 23 7.43 8.44 0.09
CA CYS A 23 6.13 7.82 -0.20
C CYS A 23 6.24 6.67 -1.21
N VAL A 24 7.00 6.86 -2.30
CA VAL A 24 7.19 5.82 -3.33
C VAL A 24 7.94 4.62 -2.75
N VAL A 25 9.03 4.85 -2.02
CA VAL A 25 9.82 3.76 -1.40
C VAL A 25 8.99 2.98 -0.38
N TYR A 26 8.26 3.69 0.48
CA TYR A 26 7.35 3.08 1.43
C TYR A 26 6.26 2.27 0.72
N GLY A 27 5.62 2.86 -0.30
CA GLY A 27 4.61 2.21 -1.13
C GLY A 27 5.15 0.92 -1.73
N VAL A 28 6.27 0.95 -2.46
CA VAL A 28 6.87 -0.24 -3.07
C VAL A 28 7.22 -1.32 -2.04
N LYS A 29 7.73 -0.94 -0.86
CA LYS A 29 8.10 -1.91 0.19
C LYS A 29 6.90 -2.54 0.89
N ASN A 30 5.82 -1.77 1.06
CA ASN A 30 4.65 -2.18 1.83
C ASN A 30 3.46 -2.57 0.95
N TRP A 31 3.61 -2.49 -0.38
CA TRP A 31 2.56 -2.88 -1.30
C TRP A 31 2.34 -4.39 -1.25
N ASN A 32 1.07 -4.81 -1.17
CA ASN A 32 0.66 -6.20 -1.21
C ASN A 32 1.25 -7.11 -0.11
N THR A 33 1.56 -6.54 1.05
CA THR A 33 1.97 -7.28 2.25
C THR A 33 0.91 -7.08 3.34
N PRO A 34 -0.26 -7.74 3.23
CA PRO A 34 -1.27 -7.73 4.28
C PRO A 34 -0.71 -8.35 5.56
N GLY A 35 -1.21 -7.90 6.72
CA GLY A 35 -0.88 -8.53 8.00
C GLY A 35 -1.45 -9.95 8.07
N ASP A 36 -0.80 -10.82 8.83
CA ASP A 36 -1.23 -12.22 9.01
C ASP A 36 -2.67 -12.31 9.53
N ASP A 37 -3.11 -11.33 10.32
CA ASP A 37 -4.48 -11.23 10.83
C ASP A 37 -5.52 -11.01 9.71
N VAL A 38 -5.17 -10.21 8.71
CA VAL A 38 -6.02 -9.95 7.54
C VAL A 38 -6.11 -11.19 6.69
N VAL A 39 -4.97 -11.84 6.42
CA VAL A 39 -4.89 -13.06 5.60
C VAL A 39 -5.68 -14.19 6.24
N ASN A 40 -5.52 -14.43 7.55
CA ASN A 40 -6.23 -15.51 8.24
C ASN A 40 -7.75 -15.29 8.22
N ARG A 41 -8.22 -14.04 8.36
CA ARG A 41 -9.65 -13.72 8.28
C ARG A 41 -10.19 -13.97 6.87
N GLU A 42 -9.50 -13.53 5.83
CA GLU A 42 -9.90 -13.79 4.44
C GLU A 42 -9.97 -15.30 4.17
N ILE A 43 -9.00 -16.08 4.63
CA ILE A 43 -9.02 -17.55 4.51
C ILE A 43 -10.25 -18.16 5.22
N GLU A 44 -10.57 -17.74 6.44
CA GLU A 44 -11.75 -18.22 7.15
C GLU A 44 -13.08 -17.83 6.48
N GLU A 45 -13.13 -16.66 5.85
CA GLU A 45 -14.29 -16.19 5.08
C GLU A 45 -14.48 -17.01 3.80
N GLU A 46 -13.41 -17.26 3.05
CA GLU A 46 -13.43 -18.10 1.84
C GLU A 46 -13.87 -19.54 2.16
N ILE A 47 -13.34 -20.17 3.22
CA ILE A 47 -13.75 -21.52 3.66
C ILE A 47 -15.26 -21.58 3.95
N LYS A 48 -15.79 -20.58 4.66
CA LYS A 48 -17.23 -20.52 4.97
C LYS A 48 -18.09 -20.30 3.72
N TRP A 49 -17.57 -19.54 2.75
CA TRP A 49 -18.27 -19.33 1.49
C TRP A 49 -18.31 -20.62 0.67
N GLU A 50 -17.18 -21.34 0.54
CA GLU A 50 -17.11 -22.65 -0.12
C GLU A 50 -18.07 -23.68 0.51
N GLU A 51 -18.17 -23.74 1.84
CA GLU A 51 -19.11 -24.64 2.54
C GLU A 51 -20.60 -24.39 2.18
N ASN A 52 -20.93 -23.18 1.75
CA ASN A 52 -22.31 -22.76 1.47
C ASN A 52 -22.47 -22.32 0.01
N ASP A 53 -21.52 -22.65 -0.86
CA ASP A 53 -21.51 -22.18 -2.24
C ASP A 53 -22.72 -22.75 -2.99
N PRO A 54 -23.70 -21.91 -3.40
CA PRO A 54 -24.88 -22.36 -4.12
C PRO A 54 -24.55 -22.86 -5.55
N GLU A 55 -23.35 -22.55 -6.06
CA GLU A 55 -22.85 -23.03 -7.35
C GLU A 55 -22.06 -24.34 -7.22
N ASP A 56 -21.70 -24.77 -6.00
CA ASP A 56 -21.15 -26.10 -5.70
C ASP A 56 -22.26 -27.16 -5.61
N GLU A 57 -23.16 -27.16 -6.59
CA GLU A 57 -24.12 -28.26 -6.81
C GLU A 57 -23.38 -29.49 -7.40
N GLY A 58 -22.49 -30.08 -6.59
CA GLY A 58 -21.98 -31.43 -6.75
C GLY A 58 -20.97 -31.64 -7.88
N ARG A 59 -19.67 -31.53 -7.55
CA ARG A 59 -18.61 -32.26 -8.25
C ARG A 59 -18.31 -33.61 -7.62
#